data_AF-A0A3M1AU52-F1
#
_entry.id   AF-A0A3M1AU52-F1
#
_cell.length_a   1.000
_cell.length_b   1.000
_cell.length_c   1.000
_cell.angle_alpha   90.00
_cell.angle_beta   90.00
_cell.angle_gamma   90.00
#
_symmetry.space_group_name_H-M   'P 1'
#
loop_
_entity.id
_entity.type
_entity.pdbx_description
1 polymer ?
#
loop_
_entity_poly.entity_id
_entity_poly.type
_entity_poly.pdbx_seq_one_letter_code
_entity_poly.pdbx_strand_id
1 'polypeptide(L)'
;MAVGAQDLHLSNFQPAGMLTNPALTGSMPASYQLSFQYRSQWTAIPDQPYTTLGFGGEMKLKSLGLGAFLTKNHAGPASLNATNVMFSGAYHRQMGKRSFLSLGAAGGILQKSIIPNAFTYENQYVEGEGFDPLLDSGEPFIQNRYTVTDFSVGLSAKTVLSPSGNVGLLMGGSLAHLNVPNESFYGEVAELPMKTTLHAQLSFKTDELFFVEPHLLFMQQGQHREVLAGANFRMVVEPDFKVRFGLSHRFGDALIGQVELELAGKSFWFSYDGTTSSLRNANAGKGAWETGIYLRFGEEKNGEAADTDGDGILDPDDDCPKVPGLPELNGCPKEYDLKNLPDTDGDGVPDTLDQCPLEPGLQCFYGCNDKDRDGTWDNLDACPSIFGPPENNGCPLKTKDSDLDGIPDSEDFCPFLKGLPEFHGCPDSDGDGISDIDDECPYMKGDRRHKGCPKGEEAQKEALPEVTVYFDHDQALIKPQYRVLLMEFARSLPADGNFRILIAGHTDY
;
A
#
# COMPACT_ATOMS: atom_id res chain seq x y z
N MET A 1 31.51 14.49 -30.79
CA MET A 1 30.34 14.86 -29.97
C MET A 1 29.81 13.59 -29.33
N ALA A 2 29.88 13.45 -28.00
CA ALA A 2 29.19 12.37 -27.32
C ALA A 2 27.68 12.64 -27.47
N VAL A 3 27.02 11.90 -28.37
CA VAL A 3 25.55 11.85 -28.38
C VAL A 3 25.19 11.14 -27.09
N GLY A 4 24.83 11.92 -26.06
CA GLY A 4 24.28 11.38 -24.82
C GLY A 4 23.00 10.64 -25.17
N ALA A 5 23.06 9.32 -25.25
CA ALA A 5 21.90 8.49 -25.44
C ALA A 5 21.03 8.67 -24.18
N GLN A 6 19.92 9.40 -24.32
CA GLN A 6 18.93 9.50 -23.25
C GLN A 6 18.23 8.15 -23.15
N ASP A 7 18.16 7.64 -21.92
CA ASP A 7 17.31 6.51 -21.60
C ASP A 7 15.84 6.85 -21.91
N LEU A 8 14.99 5.84 -22.06
CA LEU A 8 13.60 6.03 -22.47
C LEU A 8 12.88 7.02 -21.53
N HIS A 9 12.26 8.04 -22.14
CA HIS A 9 11.29 8.91 -21.50
C HIS A 9 10.01 8.92 -22.33
N LEU A 10 8.86 8.83 -21.65
CA LEU A 10 7.54 8.76 -22.29
C LEU A 10 6.79 10.06 -21.99
N SER A 11 6.04 10.55 -22.98
CA SER A 11 5.13 11.68 -22.78
C SER A 11 3.93 11.28 -21.93
N ASN A 12 3.48 10.03 -22.06
CA ASN A 12 2.43 9.45 -21.22
C ASN A 12 2.97 8.26 -20.40
N PHE A 13 3.35 8.51 -19.15
CA PHE A 13 3.97 7.50 -18.27
C PHE A 13 2.94 6.60 -17.55
N GLN A 14 1.66 6.97 -17.52
CA GLN A 14 0.65 6.29 -16.69
C GLN A 14 0.22 4.92 -17.24
N PRO A 15 -0.01 4.73 -18.56
CA PRO A 15 -0.34 3.41 -19.09
C PRO A 15 0.81 2.41 -18.95
N ALA A 16 2.04 2.89 -18.78
CA ALA A 16 3.25 2.10 -18.68
C ALA A 16 3.92 2.24 -17.29
N GLY A 17 3.11 2.12 -16.22
CA GLY A 17 3.56 2.27 -14.84
C GLY A 17 4.80 1.44 -14.50
N MET A 18 4.88 0.18 -14.94
CA MET A 18 6.03 -0.70 -14.68
C MET A 18 7.35 -0.18 -15.29
N LEU A 19 7.29 0.55 -16.41
CA LEU A 19 8.48 1.17 -17.03
C LEU A 19 8.99 2.36 -16.21
N THR A 20 8.08 3.03 -15.51
CA THR A 20 8.40 4.19 -14.67
C THR A 20 8.93 3.74 -13.32
N ASN A 21 8.27 2.74 -12.71
CA ASN A 21 8.61 2.24 -11.40
C ASN A 21 8.21 0.74 -11.29
N PRO A 22 9.16 -0.17 -11.03
CA PRO A 22 8.87 -1.60 -10.94
C PRO A 22 7.89 -1.95 -9.81
N ALA A 23 7.73 -1.09 -8.78
CA ALA A 23 6.73 -1.28 -7.72
C ALA A 23 5.28 -1.07 -8.18
N LEU A 24 5.06 -0.52 -9.38
CA LEU A 24 3.74 -0.40 -10.00
C LEU A 24 3.35 -1.65 -10.81
N THR A 25 4.27 -2.60 -10.99
CA THR A 25 4.00 -3.86 -11.70
C THR A 25 2.81 -4.57 -11.06
N GLY A 26 1.77 -4.89 -11.83
CA GLY A 26 0.61 -5.60 -11.25
C GLY A 26 -0.39 -4.71 -10.49
N SER A 27 -0.23 -3.39 -10.49
CA SER A 27 -1.10 -2.44 -9.79
C SER A 27 -2.37 -2.04 -10.59
N MET A 28 -2.63 -2.71 -11.71
CA MET A 28 -3.81 -2.48 -12.55
C MET A 28 -5.10 -3.00 -11.90
N PRO A 29 -6.27 -2.45 -12.25
CA PRO A 29 -7.58 -2.90 -11.75
C PRO A 29 -8.08 -4.19 -12.44
N ALA A 30 -7.18 -5.00 -13.00
CA ALA A 30 -7.51 -6.23 -13.72
C ALA A 30 -6.49 -7.32 -13.41
N SER A 31 -6.83 -8.58 -13.68
CA SER A 31 -5.89 -9.69 -13.43
C SER A 31 -4.70 -9.68 -14.39
N TYR A 32 -4.91 -9.25 -15.63
CA TYR A 32 -3.90 -9.21 -16.67
C TYR A 32 -3.95 -7.90 -17.44
N GLN A 33 -2.78 -7.42 -17.87
CA GLN A 33 -2.63 -6.28 -18.76
C GLN A 33 -1.61 -6.59 -19.85
N LEU A 34 -1.97 -6.38 -21.10
CA LEU A 34 -1.02 -6.32 -22.23
C LEU A 34 -0.94 -4.89 -22.71
N SER A 35 0.25 -4.40 -23.03
CA SER A 35 0.48 -3.04 -23.51
C SER A 35 1.38 -3.04 -24.73
N PHE A 36 1.09 -2.11 -25.63
CA PHE A 36 1.91 -1.76 -26.78
C PHE A 36 2.00 -0.25 -26.87
N GLN A 37 3.17 0.26 -27.19
CA GLN A 37 3.40 1.68 -27.36
C GLN A 37 4.42 1.97 -28.46
N TYR A 38 4.23 3.08 -29.14
CA TYR A 38 5.11 3.60 -30.17
C TYR A 38 5.30 5.10 -29.98
N ARG A 39 6.55 5.55 -30.00
CA ARG A 39 6.93 6.98 -30.00
C ARG A 39 7.78 7.27 -31.22
N SER A 40 7.56 8.43 -31.82
CA SER A 40 8.43 8.98 -32.86
C SER A 40 8.72 10.44 -32.57
N GLN A 41 10.00 10.81 -32.55
CA GLN A 41 10.46 12.17 -32.26
C GLN A 41 11.47 12.66 -33.30
N TRP A 42 11.58 13.99 -33.39
CA TRP A 42 12.52 14.70 -34.27
C TRP A 42 12.38 14.37 -35.76
N THR A 43 11.20 13.95 -36.20
CA THR A 43 10.89 13.68 -37.61
C THR A 43 11.04 14.90 -38.52
N ALA A 44 10.98 16.10 -37.93
CA ALA A 44 11.19 17.37 -38.64
C ALA A 44 12.67 17.77 -38.75
N ILE A 45 13.59 17.07 -38.08
CA ILE A 45 15.04 17.28 -38.16
C ILE A 45 15.61 16.23 -39.11
N PRO A 46 16.14 16.63 -40.28
CA PRO A 46 16.76 15.69 -41.21
C PRO A 46 17.81 14.83 -40.51
N ASP A 47 17.83 13.53 -40.83
CA ASP A 47 18.86 12.60 -40.38
C ASP A 47 19.00 12.44 -38.85
N GLN A 48 17.96 12.79 -38.09
CA GLN A 48 17.90 12.59 -36.63
C GLN A 48 16.58 11.97 -36.13
N PRO A 49 15.85 11.11 -36.88
CA PRO A 49 14.64 10.50 -36.34
C PRO A 49 15.00 9.54 -35.19
N TYR A 50 14.24 9.62 -34.11
CA TYR A 50 14.34 8.66 -33.01
C TYR A 50 12.98 8.00 -32.81
N THR A 51 12.98 6.68 -32.78
CA THR A 51 11.75 5.90 -32.60
C THR A 51 11.90 4.91 -31.46
N THR A 52 10.83 4.75 -30.69
CA THR A 52 10.72 3.76 -29.63
C THR A 52 9.53 2.87 -29.91
N LEU A 53 9.75 1.57 -29.79
CA LEU A 53 8.72 0.54 -29.77
C LEU A 53 8.72 -0.12 -28.39
N GLY A 54 7.56 -0.28 -27.77
CA GLY A 54 7.42 -0.92 -26.47
C GLY A 54 6.32 -1.96 -26.46
N PHE A 55 6.59 -3.10 -25.82
CA PHE A 55 5.61 -4.13 -25.51
C PHE A 55 5.73 -4.49 -24.03
N GLY A 56 4.62 -4.64 -23.34
CA GLY A 56 4.58 -5.04 -21.95
C GLY A 56 3.46 -6.03 -21.66
N GLY A 57 3.69 -6.90 -20.68
CA GLY A 57 2.68 -7.78 -20.13
C GLY A 57 2.80 -7.82 -18.62
N GLU A 58 1.67 -7.73 -17.91
CA GLU A 58 1.58 -7.76 -16.46
C GLU A 58 0.48 -8.70 -16.01
N MET A 59 0.69 -9.31 -14.86
CA MET A 59 -0.18 -10.24 -14.19
C MET A 59 -0.24 -9.90 -12.70
N LYS A 60 -1.44 -9.91 -12.14
CA LYS A 60 -1.70 -9.73 -10.72
C LYS A 60 -2.08 -11.07 -10.09
N LEU A 61 -1.36 -11.45 -9.04
CA LEU A 61 -1.50 -12.67 -8.26
C LEU A 61 -1.64 -12.33 -6.77
N LYS A 62 -2.87 -12.02 -6.32
CA LYS A 62 -3.14 -11.56 -4.94
C LYS A 62 -2.27 -10.33 -4.61
N SER A 63 -1.32 -10.49 -3.69
CA SER A 63 -0.36 -9.47 -3.25
C SER A 63 0.89 -9.38 -4.13
N LEU A 64 1.02 -10.19 -5.19
CA LEU A 64 2.17 -10.18 -6.08
C LEU A 64 1.79 -9.67 -7.46
N GLY A 65 2.59 -8.77 -8.02
CA GLY A 65 2.56 -8.38 -9.43
C GLY A 65 3.76 -8.97 -10.15
N LEU A 66 3.56 -9.56 -11.31
CA LEU A 66 4.63 -10.04 -12.19
C LEU A 66 4.48 -9.38 -13.56
N GLY A 67 5.58 -8.94 -14.14
CA GLY A 67 5.59 -8.22 -15.39
C GLY A 67 6.82 -8.53 -16.24
N ALA A 68 6.68 -8.27 -17.54
CA ALA A 68 7.78 -8.27 -18.47
C ALA A 68 7.57 -7.16 -19.49
N PHE A 69 8.65 -6.50 -19.88
CA PHE A 69 8.61 -5.49 -20.93
C PHE A 69 9.82 -5.58 -21.86
N LEU A 70 9.56 -5.23 -23.12
CA LEU A 70 10.52 -5.12 -24.19
C LEU A 70 10.43 -3.70 -24.74
N THR A 71 11.53 -2.97 -24.77
CA THR A 71 11.61 -1.69 -25.47
C THR A 71 12.72 -1.73 -26.50
N LYS A 72 12.46 -1.24 -27.70
CA LYS A 72 13.45 -1.11 -28.77
C LYS A 72 13.49 0.35 -29.22
N ASN A 73 14.64 0.97 -29.01
CA ASN A 73 14.95 2.32 -29.47
C ASN A 73 15.82 2.26 -30.72
N HIS A 74 15.57 3.17 -31.65
CA HIS A 74 16.33 3.33 -32.88
C HIS A 74 16.61 4.82 -33.12
N ALA A 75 17.88 5.19 -33.15
CA ALA A 75 18.33 6.58 -33.27
C ALA A 75 19.13 6.83 -34.55
N GLY A 76 18.60 7.73 -35.39
CA GLY A 76 19.30 8.32 -36.53
C GLY A 76 19.67 7.35 -37.67
N PRO A 77 20.29 7.85 -38.75
CA PRO A 77 20.76 7.05 -39.89
C PRO A 77 21.90 6.11 -39.52
N ALA A 78 22.64 6.43 -38.45
CA ALA A 78 23.72 5.63 -37.93
C ALA A 78 23.27 4.35 -37.19
N SER A 79 21.94 4.15 -37.07
CA SER A 79 21.31 2.92 -36.59
C SER A 79 21.82 2.49 -35.21
N LEU A 80 21.95 3.45 -34.28
CA LEU A 80 22.12 3.08 -32.87
C LEU A 80 20.80 2.44 -32.42
N ASN A 81 20.85 1.14 -32.17
CA ASN A 81 19.73 0.37 -31.66
C ASN A 81 19.99 0.04 -30.20
N ALA A 82 19.01 0.31 -29.34
CA ALA A 82 19.03 -0.12 -27.94
C ALA A 82 17.79 -0.98 -27.67
N THR A 83 18.00 -2.24 -27.35
CA THR A 83 16.94 -3.19 -26.99
C THR A 83 17.05 -3.49 -25.51
N ASN A 84 16.00 -3.22 -24.74
CA ASN A 84 15.89 -3.57 -23.34
C ASN A 84 14.84 -4.66 -23.18
N VAL A 85 15.18 -5.74 -22.49
CA VAL A 85 14.26 -6.83 -22.10
C VAL A 85 14.34 -6.97 -20.60
N MET A 86 13.23 -6.74 -19.91
CA MET A 86 13.18 -6.71 -18.46
C MET A 86 12.02 -7.53 -17.92
N PHE A 87 12.25 -8.17 -16.79
CA PHE A 87 11.24 -8.82 -15.98
C PHE A 87 11.11 -8.06 -14.67
N SER A 88 9.90 -7.76 -14.25
CA SER A 88 9.61 -7.04 -13.02
C SER A 88 8.72 -7.88 -12.10
N GLY A 89 8.93 -7.70 -10.81
CA GLY A 89 8.10 -8.26 -9.76
C GLY A 89 7.82 -7.21 -8.70
N ALA A 90 6.59 -7.14 -8.21
CA ALA A 90 6.20 -6.27 -7.12
C ALA A 90 5.43 -7.04 -6.05
N TYR A 91 5.65 -6.67 -4.79
CA TYR A 91 4.85 -7.11 -3.66
C TYR A 91 4.02 -5.93 -3.15
N HIS A 92 2.69 -6.10 -3.15
CA HIS A 92 1.70 -5.14 -2.71
C HIS A 92 1.15 -5.57 -1.35
N ARG A 93 1.45 -4.78 -0.31
CA ARG A 93 0.94 -4.99 1.03
C ARG A 93 -0.12 -3.94 1.34
N GLN A 94 -1.31 -4.40 1.72
CA GLN A 94 -2.33 -3.52 2.29
C GLN A 94 -1.89 -3.09 3.71
N MET A 95 -1.94 -1.78 3.96
CA MET A 95 -1.60 -1.12 5.21
C MET A 95 -2.86 -0.43 5.73
N GLY A 96 -3.51 -1.02 6.74
CA GLY A 96 -4.82 -0.57 7.22
C GLY A 96 -5.93 -0.79 6.19
N LYS A 97 -7.06 -0.09 6.34
CA LYS A 97 -8.23 -0.30 5.45
C LYS A 97 -8.03 0.30 4.05
N ARG A 98 -7.30 1.42 3.92
CA ARG A 98 -7.33 2.29 2.71
C ARG A 98 -6.00 2.53 2.00
N SER A 99 -4.90 1.95 2.49
CA SER A 99 -3.56 2.21 1.94
C SER A 99 -2.89 0.93 1.46
N PHE A 100 -2.09 1.04 0.42
CA PHE A 100 -1.25 -0.02 -0.13
C PHE A 100 0.18 0.50 -0.25
N LEU A 101 1.12 -0.27 0.29
CA LEU A 101 2.54 -0.06 0.09
C LEU A 101 3.05 -1.15 -0.85
N SER A 102 3.79 -0.76 -1.87
CA SER A 102 4.33 -1.69 -2.86
C SER A 102 5.84 -1.56 -2.98
N LEU A 103 6.52 -2.70 -2.94
CA LEU A 103 7.96 -2.81 -3.19
C LEU A 103 8.15 -3.57 -4.49
N GLY A 104 8.99 -3.09 -5.39
CA GLY A 104 9.24 -3.75 -6.66
C GLY A 104 10.71 -3.79 -7.03
N ALA A 105 11.06 -4.80 -7.81
CA ALA A 105 12.36 -4.96 -8.42
C ALA A 105 12.19 -5.41 -9.88
N ALA A 106 13.14 -5.03 -10.74
CA ALA A 106 13.22 -5.51 -12.10
C ALA A 106 14.65 -5.87 -12.46
N GLY A 107 14.80 -6.91 -13.27
CA GLY A 107 16.09 -7.41 -13.76
C GLY A 107 15.99 -7.89 -15.19
N GLY A 108 17.05 -7.68 -15.97
CA GLY A 108 16.97 -7.87 -17.42
C GLY A 108 18.28 -7.64 -18.13
N ILE A 109 18.18 -7.46 -19.44
CA ILE A 109 19.30 -7.21 -20.34
C ILE A 109 19.06 -5.94 -21.16
N LEU A 110 20.10 -5.12 -21.26
CA LEU A 110 20.22 -4.01 -22.18
C LEU A 110 21.25 -4.38 -23.24
N GLN A 111 20.82 -4.41 -24.49
CA GLN A 111 21.69 -4.61 -25.64
C GLN A 111 21.74 -3.34 -26.48
N LYS A 112 22.94 -2.79 -26.69
CA LYS A 112 23.13 -1.73 -27.69
C LYS A 112 23.96 -2.24 -28.86
N SER A 113 23.65 -1.71 -30.04
CA SER A 113 24.40 -1.99 -31.26
C SER A 113 24.44 -0.78 -32.16
N ILE A 114 25.53 -0.65 -32.90
CA ILE A 114 25.76 0.38 -33.90
C ILE A 114 26.18 -0.25 -35.23
N ILE A 115 26.05 0.51 -36.30
CA ILE A 115 26.66 0.17 -37.59
C ILE A 115 27.77 1.20 -37.83
N PRO A 116 29.04 0.92 -37.50
CA PRO A 116 30.10 1.92 -37.57
C PRO A 116 30.23 2.59 -38.94
N ASN A 117 30.05 1.82 -40.02
CA ASN A 117 30.17 2.33 -41.39
C ASN A 117 28.99 3.23 -41.82
N ALA A 118 27.96 3.38 -40.98
CA ALA A 118 26.85 4.30 -41.21
C ALA A 118 27.12 5.71 -40.64
N PHE A 119 28.20 5.88 -39.87
CA PHE A 119 28.69 7.19 -39.43
C PHE A 119 29.76 7.73 -40.39
N THR A 120 29.95 9.05 -40.39
CA THR A 120 31.07 9.70 -41.07
C THR A 120 32.09 10.17 -40.04
N TYR A 121 33.36 9.85 -40.25
CA TYR A 121 34.42 10.17 -39.31
C TYR A 121 35.38 11.23 -39.85
N GLU A 122 36.07 11.94 -38.96
CA GLU A 122 36.98 13.02 -39.33
C GLU A 122 38.07 12.57 -40.31
N ASN A 123 38.63 11.37 -40.12
CA ASN A 123 39.65 10.79 -41.02
C ASN A 123 39.15 10.52 -42.44
N GLN A 124 37.84 10.58 -42.67
CA GLN A 124 37.23 10.38 -43.98
C GLN A 124 36.98 11.71 -44.72
N TYR A 125 37.34 12.84 -44.14
CA TYR A 125 37.26 14.15 -44.80
C TYR A 125 38.66 14.60 -45.26
N VAL A 126 38.81 14.76 -46.57
CA VAL A 126 40.05 15.25 -47.19
C VAL A 126 39.89 16.74 -47.51
N GLU A 127 40.87 17.55 -47.10
CA GLU A 127 40.88 18.99 -47.35
C GLU A 127 40.81 19.27 -48.87
N GLY A 128 39.80 20.03 -49.30
CA GLY A 128 39.58 20.38 -50.71
C GLY A 128 38.81 19.35 -51.54
N GLU A 129 38.73 18.09 -51.11
CA GLU A 129 38.07 16.99 -51.86
C GLU A 129 36.76 16.52 -51.19
N GLY A 130 36.56 16.80 -49.90
CA GLY A 130 35.34 16.47 -49.17
C GLY A 130 35.34 15.07 -48.56
N PHE A 131 34.16 14.48 -48.38
CA PHE A 131 33.99 13.17 -47.76
C PHE A 131 34.32 12.04 -48.74
N ASP A 132 35.24 11.15 -48.36
CA ASP A 132 35.59 9.93 -49.09
C ASP A 132 35.26 8.69 -48.23
N PRO A 133 34.23 7.91 -48.58
CA PRO A 133 33.83 6.71 -47.83
C PRO A 133 34.81 5.54 -47.96
N LEU A 134 35.81 5.62 -48.85
CA LEU A 134 36.83 4.58 -49.01
C LEU A 134 37.98 4.72 -48.00
N LEU A 135 38.09 5.85 -47.31
CA LEU A 135 39.07 6.07 -46.26
C LEU A 135 38.65 5.36 -44.97
N ASP A 136 39.65 4.84 -44.24
CA ASP A 136 39.44 4.25 -42.93
C ASP A 136 38.92 5.32 -41.95
N SER A 137 37.91 4.95 -41.17
CA SER A 137 37.43 5.76 -40.05
C SER A 137 38.54 6.12 -39.05
N GLY A 138 39.53 5.23 -38.87
CA GLY A 138 40.57 5.34 -37.84
C GLY A 138 40.03 5.24 -36.41
N GLU A 139 38.78 4.83 -36.24
CA GLU A 139 38.13 4.66 -34.93
C GLU A 139 38.41 3.26 -34.35
N PRO A 140 38.84 3.13 -33.09
CA PRO A 140 39.23 1.86 -32.50
C PRO A 140 38.03 1.07 -31.96
N PHE A 141 37.03 0.78 -32.80
CA PHE A 141 35.88 -0.03 -32.39
C PHE A 141 36.33 -1.46 -32.03
N ILE A 142 36.13 -1.84 -30.77
CA ILE A 142 36.40 -3.21 -30.30
C ILE A 142 35.21 -4.12 -30.58
N GLN A 143 34.00 -3.55 -30.51
CA GLN A 143 32.74 -4.26 -30.71
C GLN A 143 31.68 -3.31 -31.26
N ASN A 144 30.78 -3.85 -32.08
CA ASN A 144 29.65 -3.09 -32.65
C ASN A 144 28.31 -3.43 -31.98
N ARG A 145 28.34 -4.36 -31.03
CA ARG A 145 27.21 -4.80 -30.23
C ARG A 145 27.72 -5.29 -28.88
N TYR A 146 27.06 -4.88 -27.81
CA TYR A 146 27.29 -5.40 -26.48
C TYR A 146 25.95 -5.67 -25.78
N THR A 147 25.99 -6.57 -24.79
CA THR A 147 24.85 -6.89 -23.94
C THR A 147 25.31 -6.84 -22.50
N VAL A 148 24.59 -6.06 -21.69
CA VAL A 148 24.81 -5.91 -20.25
C VAL A 148 23.55 -6.28 -19.51
N THR A 149 23.69 -6.72 -18.26
CA THR A 149 22.55 -6.85 -17.36
C THR A 149 22.16 -5.49 -16.81
N ASP A 150 20.89 -5.33 -16.47
CA ASP A 150 20.37 -4.10 -15.89
C ASP A 150 19.38 -4.42 -14.75
N PHE A 151 19.46 -3.65 -13.68
CA PHE A 151 18.67 -3.87 -12.47
C PHE A 151 18.04 -2.57 -11.98
N SER A 152 16.81 -2.68 -11.51
CA SER A 152 16.03 -1.57 -10.96
C SER A 152 15.28 -1.98 -9.70
N VAL A 153 15.07 -1.03 -8.80
CA VAL A 153 14.20 -1.18 -7.63
C VAL A 153 13.24 0.00 -7.52
N GLY A 154 12.14 -0.20 -6.81
CA GLY A 154 11.16 0.85 -6.61
C GLY A 154 10.30 0.64 -5.39
N LEU A 155 9.70 1.74 -4.96
CA LEU A 155 8.72 1.82 -3.89
C LEU A 155 7.54 2.64 -4.40
N SER A 156 6.32 2.25 -4.06
CA SER A 156 5.14 3.07 -4.28
C SER A 156 4.15 2.96 -3.13
N ALA A 157 3.40 4.03 -2.89
CA ALA A 157 2.31 4.09 -1.93
C ALA A 157 1.06 4.59 -2.64
N LYS A 158 -0.04 3.85 -2.47
CA LYS A 158 -1.37 4.23 -2.95
C LYS A 158 -2.28 4.35 -1.74
N THR A 159 -2.98 5.45 -1.57
CA THR A 159 -3.85 5.68 -0.41
C THR A 159 -5.07 6.52 -0.79
N VAL A 160 -6.14 6.37 -0.02
CA VAL A 160 -7.31 7.25 -0.08
C VAL A 160 -7.21 8.22 1.08
N LEU A 161 -7.03 9.51 0.77
CA LEU A 161 -6.80 10.58 1.74
C LEU A 161 -8.09 11.08 2.39
N SER A 162 -9.20 11.09 1.66
CA SER A 162 -10.48 11.59 2.17
C SER A 162 -11.25 10.50 2.93
N PRO A 163 -11.85 10.80 4.09
CA PRO A 163 -12.80 9.90 4.75
C PRO A 163 -13.92 9.43 3.81
N SER A 164 -14.36 10.32 2.91
CA SER A 164 -15.43 10.10 1.94
C SER A 164 -15.02 9.32 0.68
N GLY A 165 -13.76 8.89 0.55
CA GLY A 165 -13.29 8.16 -0.64
C GLY A 165 -12.95 9.01 -1.87
N ASN A 166 -13.28 10.31 -1.88
CA ASN A 166 -13.22 11.14 -3.10
C ASN A 166 -11.83 11.66 -3.48
N VAL A 167 -10.81 11.45 -2.63
CA VAL A 167 -9.44 11.92 -2.89
C VAL A 167 -8.47 10.76 -2.73
N GLY A 168 -7.94 10.29 -3.86
CA GLY A 168 -6.87 9.29 -3.91
C GLY A 168 -5.50 9.94 -4.11
N LEU A 169 -4.46 9.25 -3.65
CA LEU A 169 -3.06 9.60 -3.84
C LEU A 169 -2.27 8.36 -4.24
N LEU A 170 -1.54 8.46 -5.34
CA LEU A 170 -0.48 7.54 -5.73
C LEU A 170 0.84 8.31 -5.71
N MET A 171 1.85 7.79 -5.05
CA MET A 171 3.20 8.34 -5.13
C MET A 171 4.23 7.21 -5.11
N GLY A 172 5.42 7.47 -5.61
CA GLY A 172 6.48 6.50 -5.54
C GLY A 172 7.78 7.00 -6.13
N GLY A 173 8.80 6.17 -5.98
CA GLY A 173 10.11 6.40 -6.55
C GLY A 173 10.77 5.11 -7.00
N SER A 174 11.65 5.21 -7.99
CA SER A 174 12.46 4.10 -8.49
C SER A 174 13.90 4.53 -8.74
N LEU A 175 14.79 3.55 -8.67
CA LEU A 175 16.20 3.62 -9.03
C LEU A 175 16.47 2.56 -10.08
N ALA A 176 16.90 2.97 -11.27
CA ALA A 176 17.30 2.09 -12.37
C ALA A 176 18.81 2.17 -12.62
N HIS A 177 19.35 1.18 -13.35
CA HIS A 177 20.78 1.03 -13.61
C HIS A 177 21.63 0.89 -12.35
N LEU A 178 21.13 0.14 -11.37
CA LEU A 178 21.79 -0.05 -10.06
C LEU A 178 23.21 -0.60 -10.18
N ASN A 179 23.49 -1.37 -11.23
CA ASN A 179 24.79 -1.95 -11.52
C ASN A 179 25.67 -1.08 -12.43
N VAL A 180 25.24 0.14 -12.76
CA VAL A 180 26.01 1.15 -13.52
C VAL A 180 26.73 0.52 -14.73
N PRO A 181 25.99 -0.03 -15.70
CA PRO A 181 26.58 -0.82 -16.76
C PRO A 181 27.52 0.00 -17.65
N ASN A 182 28.60 -0.62 -18.13
CA ASN A 182 29.51 0.01 -19.09
C ASN A 182 28.93 -0.11 -20.52
N GLU A 183 28.81 1.02 -21.20
CA GLU A 183 28.18 1.20 -22.51
C GLU A 183 29.17 1.42 -23.67
N SER A 184 30.46 1.20 -23.42
CA SER A 184 31.50 1.54 -24.38
C SER A 184 31.61 0.54 -25.55
N PHE A 185 31.76 1.11 -26.76
CA PHE A 185 32.13 0.39 -27.98
C PHE A 185 33.66 0.36 -28.22
N TYR A 186 34.43 1.13 -27.44
CA TYR A 186 35.84 1.45 -27.68
C TYR A 186 36.82 0.85 -26.66
N GLY A 187 36.33 0.06 -25.70
CA GLY A 187 37.14 -0.51 -24.61
C GLY A 187 37.45 0.44 -23.46
N GLU A 188 37.21 1.74 -23.65
CA GLU A 188 37.18 2.72 -22.57
C GLU A 188 35.99 2.47 -21.63
N VAL A 189 36.02 3.02 -20.42
CA VAL A 189 34.89 2.93 -19.49
C VAL A 189 33.90 4.07 -19.78
N ALA A 190 32.68 3.73 -20.20
CA ALA A 190 31.58 4.66 -20.39
C ALA A 190 30.37 4.18 -19.57
N GLU A 191 30.29 4.60 -18.31
CA GLU A 191 29.25 4.17 -17.39
C GLU A 191 27.89 4.80 -17.70
N LEU A 192 26.82 3.98 -17.68
CA LEU A 192 25.45 4.45 -17.66
C LEU A 192 25.08 4.86 -16.23
N PRO A 193 24.87 6.16 -15.95
CA PRO A 193 24.56 6.60 -14.60
C PRO A 193 23.23 6.04 -14.13
N MET A 194 23.13 5.78 -12.83
CA MET A 194 21.85 5.45 -12.19
C MET A 194 20.80 6.51 -12.51
N LYS A 195 19.58 6.04 -12.78
CA LYS A 195 18.43 6.90 -13.04
C LYS A 195 17.49 6.88 -11.85
N THR A 196 17.18 8.06 -11.33
CA THR A 196 16.21 8.26 -10.25
C THR A 196 14.93 8.81 -10.85
N THR A 197 13.81 8.17 -10.56
CA THR A 197 12.48 8.63 -10.96
C THR A 197 11.61 8.80 -9.72
N LEU A 198 10.93 9.93 -9.61
CA LEU A 198 9.90 10.18 -8.59
C LEU A 198 8.60 10.54 -9.30
N HIS A 199 7.49 9.98 -8.84
CA HIS A 199 6.17 10.27 -9.40
C HIS A 199 5.14 10.48 -8.29
N ALA A 200 4.17 11.33 -8.56
CA ALA A 200 3.01 11.55 -7.71
C ALA A 200 1.79 11.90 -8.55
N GLN A 201 0.63 11.40 -8.14
CA GLN A 201 -0.66 11.67 -8.76
C GLN A 201 -1.73 11.74 -7.68
N LEU A 202 -2.52 12.81 -7.70
CA LEU A 202 -3.77 12.86 -6.95
C LEU A 202 -4.91 12.46 -7.89
N SER A 203 -5.99 11.93 -7.32
CA SER A 203 -7.22 11.65 -8.05
C SER A 203 -8.39 12.23 -7.26
N PHE A 204 -9.01 13.28 -7.79
CA PHE A 204 -10.18 13.93 -7.21
C PHE A 204 -11.41 13.44 -7.96
N LYS A 205 -12.31 12.74 -7.27
CA LYS A 205 -13.66 12.45 -7.76
C LYS A 205 -14.52 13.69 -7.53
N THR A 206 -14.77 14.46 -8.58
CA THR A 206 -15.57 15.71 -8.48
C THR A 206 -17.06 15.43 -8.58
N ASP A 207 -17.44 14.36 -9.28
CA ASP A 207 -18.80 13.86 -9.46
C ASP A 207 -18.73 12.33 -9.72
N GLU A 208 -19.85 11.65 -9.87
CA GLU A 208 -19.87 10.21 -10.24
C GLU A 208 -19.19 9.94 -11.58
N LEU A 209 -19.28 10.88 -12.52
CA LEU A 209 -18.80 10.72 -13.88
C LEU A 209 -17.44 11.41 -14.14
N PHE A 210 -16.98 12.29 -13.25
CA PHE A 210 -15.84 13.18 -13.52
C PHE A 210 -14.73 13.06 -12.49
N PHE A 211 -13.51 12.95 -13.00
CA PHE A 211 -12.28 12.85 -12.22
C PHE A 211 -11.23 13.85 -12.71
N VAL A 212 -10.54 14.47 -11.77
CA VAL A 212 -9.38 15.35 -12.04
C VAL A 212 -8.14 14.72 -11.42
N GLU A 213 -7.12 14.51 -12.23
CA GLU A 213 -5.94 13.70 -11.90
C GLU A 213 -4.65 14.50 -12.15
N PRO A 214 -4.31 15.48 -11.27
CA PRO A 214 -3.06 16.20 -11.38
C PRO A 214 -1.90 15.28 -11.04
N HIS A 215 -0.80 15.43 -11.76
CA HIS A 215 0.35 14.56 -11.68
C HIS A 215 1.68 15.30 -11.84
N LEU A 216 2.72 14.70 -11.24
CA LEU A 216 4.09 15.16 -11.25
C LEU A 216 5.01 13.98 -11.52
N LEU A 217 6.01 14.18 -12.37
CA LEU A 217 7.09 13.26 -12.63
C LEU A 217 8.41 14.03 -12.59
N PHE A 218 9.38 13.50 -11.86
CA PHE A 218 10.74 13.99 -11.82
C PHE A 218 11.68 12.85 -12.21
N MET A 219 12.60 13.11 -13.13
CA MET A 219 13.63 12.16 -13.53
C MET A 219 15.00 12.82 -13.48
N GLN A 220 15.99 12.08 -12.98
CA GLN A 220 17.39 12.49 -12.99
C GLN A 220 18.28 11.33 -13.40
N GLN A 221 19.19 11.58 -14.35
CA GLN A 221 20.20 10.64 -14.77
C GLN A 221 21.50 11.38 -15.09
N GLY A 222 22.55 11.12 -14.33
CA GLY A 222 23.78 11.90 -14.40
C GLY A 222 23.53 13.40 -14.16
N GLN A 223 23.94 14.24 -15.12
CA GLN A 223 23.73 15.70 -15.07
C GLN A 223 22.37 16.13 -15.63
N HIS A 224 21.61 15.23 -16.26
CA HIS A 224 20.34 15.55 -16.90
C HIS A 224 19.19 15.43 -15.91
N ARG A 225 18.27 16.41 -15.94
CA ARG A 225 17.08 16.45 -15.10
C ARG A 225 15.88 16.81 -15.95
N GLU A 226 14.75 16.17 -15.65
CA GLU A 226 13.48 16.41 -16.29
C GLU A 226 12.39 16.53 -15.23
N VAL A 227 11.53 17.53 -15.39
CA VAL A 227 10.32 17.71 -14.58
C VAL A 227 9.14 17.77 -15.54
N LEU A 228 8.12 16.96 -15.29
CA LEU A 228 6.85 17.00 -15.99
C LEU A 228 5.73 17.19 -14.96
N ALA A 229 4.92 18.21 -15.16
CA ALA A 229 3.74 18.46 -14.33
C ALA A 229 2.52 18.68 -15.23
N GLY A 230 1.39 18.15 -14.83
CA GLY A 230 0.17 18.24 -15.64
C GLY A 230 -1.06 17.79 -14.91
N ALA A 231 -2.17 17.74 -15.63
CA ALA A 231 -3.40 17.17 -15.13
C ALA A 231 -4.11 16.40 -16.23
N ASN A 232 -4.69 15.28 -15.83
CA ASN A 232 -5.64 14.55 -16.64
C ASN A 232 -7.04 14.77 -16.11
N PHE A 233 -7.99 14.66 -17.01
CA PHE A 233 -9.41 14.77 -16.75
C PHE A 233 -10.04 13.53 -17.35
N ARG A 234 -10.67 12.73 -16.51
CA ARG A 234 -11.28 11.47 -16.91
C ARG A 234 -12.78 11.57 -16.73
N MET A 235 -13.50 11.24 -17.78
CA MET A 235 -14.94 11.20 -17.86
C MET A 235 -15.38 9.75 -18.05
N VAL A 236 -16.31 9.30 -17.21
CA VAL A 236 -17.05 8.04 -17.40
C VAL A 236 -18.30 8.42 -18.19
N VAL A 237 -18.38 8.01 -19.44
CA VAL A 237 -19.52 8.33 -20.33
C VAL A 237 -20.58 7.25 -20.18
N GLU A 238 -20.15 5.98 -20.22
CA GLU A 238 -20.91 4.81 -19.82
C GLU A 238 -20.04 3.95 -18.88
N PRO A 239 -20.61 2.99 -18.12
CA PRO A 239 -19.84 2.14 -17.22
C PRO A 239 -18.61 1.49 -17.88
N ASP A 240 -18.75 1.09 -19.14
CA ASP A 240 -17.69 0.47 -19.94
C ASP A 240 -16.93 1.45 -20.83
N PHE A 241 -17.35 2.71 -20.96
CA PHE A 241 -16.73 3.69 -21.86
C PHE A 241 -16.24 4.92 -21.12
N LYS A 242 -14.92 5.12 -21.13
CA LYS A 242 -14.25 6.22 -20.45
C LYS A 242 -13.41 7.01 -21.44
N VAL A 243 -13.39 8.32 -21.27
CA VAL A 243 -12.56 9.24 -22.05
C VAL A 243 -11.64 9.97 -21.08
N ARG A 244 -10.33 9.98 -21.36
CA ARG A 244 -9.36 10.79 -20.62
C ARG A 244 -8.70 11.78 -21.56
N PHE A 245 -8.63 13.04 -21.15
CA PHE A 245 -7.88 14.09 -21.81
C PHE A 245 -6.84 14.64 -20.83
N GLY A 246 -5.66 15.00 -21.33
CA GLY A 246 -4.54 15.41 -20.50
C GLY A 246 -3.75 16.54 -21.09
N LEU A 247 -3.26 17.43 -20.22
CA LEU A 247 -2.33 18.49 -20.56
C LEU A 247 -1.19 18.48 -19.54
N SER A 248 0.03 18.40 -20.05
CA SER A 248 1.24 18.37 -19.23
C SER A 248 2.32 19.27 -19.81
N HIS A 249 3.19 19.79 -18.95
CA HIS A 249 4.34 20.59 -19.32
C HIS A 249 5.59 19.87 -18.85
N ARG A 250 6.44 19.46 -19.79
CA ARG A 250 7.80 19.02 -19.55
C ARG A 250 8.72 20.25 -19.57
N PHE A 251 9.09 20.73 -18.40
CA PHE A 251 9.77 22.01 -18.23
C PHE A 251 11.10 22.06 -18.98
N GLY A 252 11.28 23.10 -19.79
CA GLY A 252 12.47 23.26 -20.61
C GLY A 252 12.48 22.43 -21.89
N ASP A 253 11.40 21.68 -22.19
CA ASP A 253 11.27 20.90 -23.41
C ASP A 253 9.97 21.14 -24.18
N ALA A 254 8.81 20.69 -23.66
CA ALA A 254 7.59 20.60 -24.46
C ALA A 254 6.29 20.74 -23.65
N LEU A 255 5.24 21.22 -24.33
CA LEU A 255 3.85 21.09 -23.88
C LEU A 255 3.23 19.84 -24.52
N ILE A 256 2.59 19.02 -23.72
CA ILE A 256 2.10 17.70 -24.09
C ILE A 256 0.58 17.70 -23.98
N GLY A 257 -0.09 17.38 -25.09
CA GLY A 257 -1.52 17.10 -25.10
C GLY A 257 -1.76 15.61 -25.32
N GLN A 258 -2.68 15.02 -24.57
CA GLN A 258 -3.02 13.60 -24.71
C GLN A 258 -4.51 13.33 -24.65
N VAL A 259 -4.92 12.27 -25.33
CA VAL A 259 -6.28 11.73 -25.32
C VAL A 259 -6.22 10.21 -25.23
N GLU A 260 -7.15 9.63 -24.49
CA GLU A 260 -7.29 8.20 -24.28
C GLU A 260 -8.78 7.82 -24.30
N LEU A 261 -9.09 6.76 -25.02
CA LEU A 261 -10.42 6.16 -25.11
C LEU A 261 -10.32 4.75 -24.54
N GLU A 262 -11.07 4.45 -23.49
CA GLU A 262 -11.14 3.12 -22.88
C GLU A 262 -12.54 2.55 -23.05
N LEU A 263 -12.66 1.38 -23.68
CA LEU A 263 -13.90 0.64 -23.87
C LEU A 263 -13.73 -0.80 -23.35
N ALA A 264 -14.48 -1.17 -22.31
CA ALA A 264 -14.50 -2.52 -21.73
C ALA A 264 -13.09 -3.09 -21.48
N GLY A 265 -12.24 -2.31 -20.81
CA GLY A 265 -10.85 -2.68 -20.48
C GLY A 265 -9.85 -2.59 -21.64
N LYS A 266 -10.28 -2.19 -22.84
CA LYS A 266 -9.40 -1.96 -24.00
C LYS A 266 -9.21 -0.47 -24.18
N SER A 267 -7.97 -0.04 -24.32
CA SER A 267 -7.65 1.38 -24.48
C SER A 267 -6.83 1.64 -25.71
N PHE A 268 -7.10 2.80 -26.32
CA PHE A 268 -6.26 3.43 -27.31
C PHE A 268 -5.96 4.86 -26.83
N TRP A 269 -4.69 5.24 -26.86
CA TRP A 269 -4.26 6.57 -26.47
C TRP A 269 -3.30 7.16 -27.50
N PHE A 270 -3.31 8.49 -27.56
CA PHE A 270 -2.45 9.30 -28.41
C PHE A 270 -1.98 10.52 -27.63
N SER A 271 -0.71 10.89 -27.80
CA SER A 271 -0.16 12.13 -27.26
C SER A 271 0.72 12.86 -28.29
N TYR A 272 0.82 14.17 -28.13
CA TYR A 272 1.65 15.03 -28.96
C TYR A 272 2.40 16.05 -28.11
N ASP A 273 3.71 16.13 -28.32
CA ASP A 273 4.62 17.06 -27.68
C ASP A 273 4.86 18.25 -28.63
N GLY A 274 4.31 19.42 -28.30
CA GLY A 274 4.70 20.68 -28.93
C GLY A 274 6.01 21.19 -28.33
N THR A 275 7.08 21.27 -29.12
CA THR A 275 8.38 21.74 -28.64
C THR A 275 8.33 23.21 -28.24
N THR A 276 8.73 23.50 -27.01
CA THR A 276 8.81 24.85 -26.42
C THR A 276 10.24 25.29 -26.12
N SER A 277 11.19 24.36 -26.10
CA SER A 277 12.61 24.62 -25.90
C SER A 277 13.28 25.37 -27.05
N SER A 278 14.58 25.65 -26.91
CA SER A 278 15.40 26.24 -27.97
C SER A 278 15.41 25.40 -29.27
N LEU A 279 15.13 24.10 -29.18
CA LEU A 279 14.98 23.21 -30.33
C LEU A 279 13.83 23.62 -31.25
N ARG A 280 12.88 24.42 -30.75
CA ARG A 280 11.79 25.02 -31.54
C ARG A 280 12.31 25.74 -32.79
N ASN A 281 13.49 26.34 -32.74
CA ASN A 281 14.11 27.03 -33.88
C ASN A 281 14.53 26.06 -34.99
N ALA A 282 14.88 24.81 -34.64
CA ALA A 282 15.33 23.78 -35.58
C ALA A 282 14.16 22.94 -36.13
N ASN A 283 13.11 22.71 -35.34
CA ASN A 283 11.99 21.82 -35.72
C ASN A 283 10.66 22.56 -35.94
N ALA A 284 10.66 23.90 -35.93
CA ALA A 284 9.46 24.74 -36.03
C ALA A 284 8.37 24.43 -34.99
N GLY A 285 8.76 23.95 -33.80
CA GLY A 285 7.84 23.57 -32.72
C GLY A 285 7.26 22.16 -32.85
N LYS A 286 7.62 21.40 -33.90
CA LYS A 286 7.18 20.02 -34.10
C LYS A 286 8.01 19.08 -33.22
N GLY A 287 7.42 18.58 -32.14
CA GLY A 287 8.10 17.65 -31.25
C GLY A 287 7.87 16.19 -31.64
N ALA A 288 7.36 15.42 -30.68
CA ALA A 288 7.16 13.98 -30.78
C ALA A 288 5.67 13.65 -30.76
N TRP A 289 5.31 12.51 -31.33
CA TRP A 289 4.00 11.92 -31.12
C TRP A 289 4.17 10.52 -30.54
N GLU A 290 3.23 10.13 -29.70
CA GLU A 290 3.14 8.80 -29.14
C GLU A 290 1.74 8.24 -29.30
N THR A 291 1.68 6.92 -29.38
CA THR A 291 0.41 6.20 -29.31
C THR A 291 0.63 4.85 -28.67
N GLY A 292 -0.44 4.28 -28.15
CA GLY A 292 -0.41 2.92 -27.65
C GLY A 292 -1.78 2.35 -27.43
N ILE A 293 -1.76 1.06 -27.15
CA ILE A 293 -2.92 0.32 -26.71
C ILE A 293 -2.60 -0.41 -25.42
N TYR A 294 -3.60 -0.58 -24.57
CA TYR A 294 -3.54 -1.60 -23.54
C TYR A 294 -4.83 -2.40 -23.51
N LEU A 295 -4.69 -3.68 -23.19
CA LEU A 295 -5.79 -4.64 -23.07
C LEU A 295 -5.77 -5.17 -21.65
N ARG A 296 -6.83 -4.91 -20.90
CA ARG A 296 -7.04 -5.44 -19.56
C ARG A 296 -8.10 -6.52 -19.62
N PHE A 297 -7.83 -7.66 -18.99
CA PHE A 297 -8.74 -8.80 -18.94
C PHE A 297 -8.51 -9.64 -17.70
N GLY A 298 -9.46 -10.53 -17.44
CA GLY A 298 -9.56 -11.28 -16.20
C GLY A 298 -10.21 -10.38 -15.15
N GLU A 299 -11.49 -10.65 -14.88
CA GLU A 299 -12.24 -10.00 -13.81
C GLU A 299 -11.43 -10.14 -12.53
N GLU A 300 -11.17 -9.01 -11.92
CA GLU A 300 -10.94 -9.01 -10.49
C GLU A 300 -12.22 -9.60 -9.91
N LYS A 301 -12.16 -10.79 -9.31
CA LYS A 301 -12.98 -11.02 -8.12
C LYS A 301 -12.44 -10.06 -7.07
N ASN A 302 -12.68 -8.77 -7.28
CA ASN A 302 -12.82 -7.87 -6.17
C ASN A 302 -13.91 -8.55 -5.36
N GLY A 303 -13.56 -9.03 -4.18
CA GLY A 303 -14.44 -8.70 -3.10
C GLY A 303 -14.53 -7.19 -3.13
N GLU A 304 -15.45 -6.65 -3.94
CA GLU A 304 -16.24 -5.54 -3.47
C GLU A 304 -16.72 -6.07 -2.14
N ALA A 305 -15.99 -5.65 -1.11
CA ALA A 305 -16.54 -5.43 0.19
C ALA A 305 -18.02 -5.13 -0.02
N ALA A 306 -18.88 -6.11 0.27
CA ALA A 306 -20.31 -5.94 0.06
C ALA A 306 -20.73 -4.70 0.84
N ASP A 307 -21.76 -4.01 0.39
CA ASP A 307 -22.46 -3.02 1.20
C ASP A 307 -23.81 -3.68 1.46
N THR A 308 -23.83 -4.54 2.47
CA THR A 308 -24.92 -5.50 2.69
C THR A 308 -26.22 -4.79 3.06
N ASP A 309 -26.14 -3.60 3.66
CA ASP A 309 -27.31 -2.82 4.07
C ASP A 309 -27.58 -1.57 3.21
N GLY A 310 -26.64 -1.17 2.36
CA GLY A 310 -26.82 -0.14 1.34
C GLY A 310 -26.76 1.28 1.90
N ASP A 311 -26.08 1.51 3.02
CA ASP A 311 -25.96 2.83 3.65
C ASP A 311 -24.85 3.71 3.03
N GLY A 312 -24.07 3.14 2.11
CA GLY A 312 -22.98 3.80 1.41
C GLY A 312 -21.61 3.58 2.06
N ILE A 313 -21.50 2.72 3.06
CA ILE A 313 -20.28 2.27 3.72
C ILE A 313 -20.12 0.77 3.46
N LEU A 314 -18.94 0.35 3.02
CA LEU A 314 -18.72 -1.06 2.65
C LEU A 314 -18.53 -1.93 3.91
N ASP A 315 -19.02 -3.17 3.96
CA ASP A 315 -18.99 -4.13 5.08
C ASP A 315 -17.65 -4.19 5.88
N PRO A 316 -16.44 -4.09 5.28
CA PRO A 316 -15.17 -4.05 6.02
C PRO A 316 -14.87 -2.68 6.67
N ASP A 317 -15.48 -1.63 6.16
CA ASP A 317 -15.43 -0.25 6.64
C ASP A 317 -16.65 0.10 7.52
N ASP A 318 -17.66 -0.77 7.56
CA ASP A 318 -18.90 -0.65 8.34
C ASP A 318 -18.81 -1.45 9.65
N ASP A 319 -19.00 -0.77 10.78
CA ASP A 319 -19.03 -1.38 12.11
C ASP A 319 -20.37 -2.13 12.36
N CYS A 320 -21.40 -1.86 11.56
CA CYS A 320 -22.73 -2.47 11.59
C CYS A 320 -23.22 -2.95 10.19
N PRO A 321 -22.53 -3.87 9.50
CA PRO A 321 -22.71 -4.18 8.06
C PRO A 321 -24.11 -4.62 7.57
N LYS A 322 -25.07 -4.83 8.47
CA LYS A 322 -26.42 -5.32 8.14
C LYS A 322 -27.51 -4.32 8.49
N VAL A 323 -27.16 -3.17 9.06
CA VAL A 323 -28.09 -2.19 9.59
C VAL A 323 -27.67 -0.81 9.12
N PRO A 324 -28.45 -0.17 8.21
CA PRO A 324 -28.03 1.08 7.63
C PRO A 324 -27.79 2.16 8.68
N GLY A 325 -26.63 2.79 8.65
CA GLY A 325 -26.22 3.79 9.61
C GLY A 325 -25.80 5.11 8.99
N LEU A 326 -25.05 5.87 9.80
CA LEU A 326 -24.53 7.18 9.41
C LEU A 326 -23.01 7.12 9.25
N PRO A 327 -22.43 7.82 8.26
CA PRO A 327 -20.97 7.92 8.10
C PRO A 327 -20.24 8.48 9.33
N GLU A 328 -20.91 9.31 10.13
CA GLU A 328 -20.37 9.89 11.38
C GLU A 328 -20.19 8.84 12.49
N LEU A 329 -20.82 7.67 12.35
CA LEU A 329 -20.84 6.56 13.29
C LEU A 329 -20.31 5.25 12.65
N ASN A 330 -19.49 5.35 11.60
CA ASN A 330 -18.94 4.21 10.87
C ASN A 330 -20.00 3.17 10.45
N GLY A 331 -21.18 3.60 10.00
CA GLY A 331 -22.22 2.70 9.50
C GLY A 331 -23.14 2.12 10.56
N CYS A 332 -22.98 2.52 11.82
CA CYS A 332 -23.97 2.22 12.85
C CYS A 332 -25.09 3.27 12.94
N PRO A 333 -26.33 2.87 13.24
CA PRO A 333 -27.44 3.78 13.50
C PRO A 333 -27.24 4.54 14.82
N LYS A 334 -27.94 5.66 15.00
CA LYS A 334 -27.93 6.39 16.28
C LYS A 334 -28.60 5.54 17.36
N GLU A 335 -28.07 5.57 18.58
CA GLU A 335 -28.59 4.85 19.77
C GLU A 335 -30.10 5.08 20.04
N TYR A 336 -30.66 6.19 19.54
CA TYR A 336 -32.10 6.49 19.61
C TYR A 336 -32.96 5.63 18.65
N ASP A 337 -32.41 5.16 17.52
CA ASP A 337 -33.14 4.39 16.51
C ASP A 337 -33.30 2.91 16.89
N LEU A 338 -32.38 2.34 17.67
CA LEU A 338 -32.43 0.95 18.17
C LEU A 338 -33.64 0.68 19.09
N LYS A 339 -34.14 1.71 19.81
CA LYS A 339 -35.33 1.59 20.68
C LYS A 339 -36.66 1.40 19.96
N ASN A 340 -36.71 1.64 18.64
CA ASN A 340 -37.94 1.54 17.86
C ASN A 340 -37.98 0.31 16.96
N LEU A 341 -36.97 -0.57 17.03
CA LEU A 341 -36.97 -1.83 16.32
C LEU A 341 -37.74 -2.90 17.12
N PRO A 342 -38.39 -3.86 16.45
CA PRO A 342 -38.98 -5.02 17.12
C PRO A 342 -37.92 -5.78 17.92
N ASP A 343 -38.26 -6.09 19.17
CA ASP A 343 -37.48 -6.88 20.12
C ASP A 343 -38.51 -7.84 20.75
N THR A 344 -38.57 -9.06 20.20
CA THR A 344 -39.66 -10.00 20.41
C THR A 344 -39.58 -10.66 21.79
N ASP A 345 -38.38 -10.89 22.32
CA ASP A 345 -38.17 -11.51 23.64
C ASP A 345 -37.82 -10.50 24.74
N GLY A 346 -37.53 -9.25 24.38
CA GLY A 346 -37.39 -8.13 25.31
C GLY A 346 -36.07 -8.12 26.06
N ASP A 347 -35.01 -8.73 25.52
CA ASP A 347 -33.70 -8.79 26.16
C ASP A 347 -32.83 -7.53 25.92
N GLY A 348 -33.31 -6.61 25.07
CA GLY A 348 -32.65 -5.37 24.71
C GLY A 348 -31.80 -5.44 23.44
N VAL A 349 -31.79 -6.57 22.73
CA VAL A 349 -31.24 -6.74 21.39
C VAL A 349 -32.38 -6.81 20.37
N PRO A 350 -32.46 -5.92 19.37
CA PRO A 350 -33.52 -5.99 18.36
C PRO A 350 -33.47 -7.28 17.55
N ASP A 351 -34.62 -7.80 17.10
CA ASP A 351 -34.79 -9.05 16.34
C ASP A 351 -33.83 -9.17 15.13
N THR A 352 -33.43 -8.04 14.53
CA THR A 352 -32.51 -8.00 13.38
C THR A 352 -31.04 -8.20 13.76
N LEU A 353 -30.68 -7.92 15.00
CA LEU A 353 -29.35 -8.05 15.59
C LEU A 353 -29.25 -9.23 16.55
N ASP A 354 -30.39 -9.84 16.87
CA ASP A 354 -30.52 -10.97 17.77
C ASP A 354 -30.36 -12.31 17.00
N GLN A 355 -29.49 -13.18 17.51
CA GLN A 355 -29.28 -14.54 17.00
C GLN A 355 -30.29 -15.53 17.58
N CYS A 356 -30.95 -15.18 18.67
CA CYS A 356 -31.97 -15.93 19.37
C CYS A 356 -33.27 -15.11 19.58
N PRO A 357 -33.94 -14.58 18.53
CA PRO A 357 -35.02 -13.56 18.65
C PRO A 357 -36.31 -13.97 19.40
N LEU A 358 -36.35 -15.19 19.93
CA LEU A 358 -37.50 -15.74 20.64
C LEU A 358 -37.14 -16.15 22.08
N GLU A 359 -35.86 -16.06 22.47
CA GLU A 359 -35.34 -16.56 23.73
C GLU A 359 -34.39 -15.52 24.33
N PRO A 360 -34.78 -14.86 25.43
CA PRO A 360 -34.04 -13.72 25.93
C PRO A 360 -32.64 -14.14 26.39
N GLY A 361 -31.63 -13.43 25.93
CA GLY A 361 -30.23 -13.72 26.22
C GLY A 361 -29.44 -12.50 26.66
N LEU A 362 -28.12 -12.61 26.52
CA LEU A 362 -27.19 -11.56 26.90
C LEU A 362 -26.77 -10.78 25.65
N GLN A 363 -26.72 -9.45 25.76
CA GLN A 363 -26.30 -8.58 24.67
C GLN A 363 -24.89 -8.91 24.13
N CYS A 364 -23.98 -9.39 24.99
CA CYS A 364 -22.63 -9.82 24.58
C CYS A 364 -22.62 -11.08 23.70
N PHE A 365 -23.70 -11.87 23.71
CA PHE A 365 -23.88 -13.06 22.87
C PHE A 365 -24.94 -12.83 21.80
N TYR A 366 -25.13 -11.57 21.37
CA TYR A 366 -26.10 -11.20 20.34
C TYR A 366 -27.51 -11.72 20.65
N GLY A 367 -27.95 -11.56 21.90
CA GLY A 367 -29.29 -11.93 22.37
C GLY A 367 -29.46 -13.41 22.71
N CYS A 368 -28.39 -14.20 22.73
CA CYS A 368 -28.46 -15.61 23.10
C CYS A 368 -28.06 -15.89 24.56
N ASN A 369 -28.61 -16.97 25.09
CA ASN A 369 -28.35 -17.43 26.45
C ASN A 369 -27.03 -18.23 26.56
N ASP A 370 -26.36 -18.08 27.69
CA ASP A 370 -25.16 -18.82 28.10
C ASP A 370 -25.40 -19.31 29.53
N LYS A 371 -25.82 -20.56 29.65
CA LYS A 371 -26.41 -21.09 30.87
C LYS A 371 -25.38 -21.40 31.96
N ASP A 372 -24.19 -21.84 31.60
CA ASP A 372 -23.09 -22.11 32.53
C ASP A 372 -22.03 -21.01 32.56
N ARG A 373 -22.17 -19.99 31.71
CA ARG A 373 -21.43 -18.73 31.72
C ARG A 373 -19.95 -18.93 31.41
N ASP A 374 -19.65 -19.82 30.47
CA ASP A 374 -18.29 -20.16 30.10
C ASP A 374 -17.71 -19.35 28.93
N GLY A 375 -18.52 -18.45 28.37
CA GLY A 375 -18.14 -17.64 27.21
C GLY A 375 -18.57 -18.24 25.87
N THR A 376 -19.21 -19.42 25.90
CA THR A 376 -19.77 -20.12 24.75
C THR A 376 -21.29 -20.23 24.94
N TRP A 377 -22.08 -19.52 24.13
CA TRP A 377 -23.54 -19.59 24.22
C TRP A 377 -24.10 -20.98 23.87
N ASP A 378 -25.26 -21.31 24.43
CA ASP A 378 -25.81 -22.68 24.52
C ASP A 378 -25.87 -23.44 23.17
N ASN A 379 -26.00 -22.75 22.03
CA ASN A 379 -26.06 -23.39 20.70
C ASN A 379 -24.70 -23.69 20.07
N LEU A 380 -23.63 -23.03 20.52
CA LEU A 380 -22.25 -23.33 20.14
C LEU A 380 -21.50 -24.14 21.20
N ASP A 381 -22.11 -24.30 22.38
CA ASP A 381 -21.57 -25.08 23.49
C ASP A 381 -21.91 -26.58 23.33
N ALA A 382 -20.88 -27.43 23.36
CA ALA A 382 -21.03 -28.88 23.34
C ALA A 382 -21.43 -29.47 24.72
N CYS A 383 -21.28 -28.69 25.78
CA CYS A 383 -21.64 -28.98 27.16
C CYS A 383 -22.45 -27.83 27.83
N PRO A 384 -23.66 -27.43 27.35
CA PRO A 384 -24.44 -26.22 27.74
C PRO A 384 -24.90 -26.04 29.20
N SER A 385 -24.32 -26.78 30.13
CA SER A 385 -24.67 -26.75 31.56
C SER A 385 -23.45 -27.09 32.42
N ILE A 386 -22.27 -27.19 31.83
CA ILE A 386 -21.01 -27.54 32.48
C ILE A 386 -19.91 -26.68 31.85
N PHE A 387 -19.52 -25.64 32.58
CA PHE A 387 -18.47 -24.70 32.19
C PHE A 387 -17.25 -25.36 31.53
N GLY A 388 -16.89 -24.87 30.34
CA GLY A 388 -15.67 -25.21 29.64
C GLY A 388 -15.10 -24.07 28.79
N PRO A 389 -13.79 -24.07 28.52
CA PRO A 389 -13.22 -23.01 27.69
C PRO A 389 -13.71 -23.09 26.23
N PRO A 390 -13.85 -21.95 25.53
CA PRO A 390 -14.20 -21.90 24.11
C PRO A 390 -13.25 -22.72 23.22
N GLU A 391 -11.98 -22.86 23.63
CA GLU A 391 -10.96 -23.69 22.96
C GLU A 391 -11.35 -25.18 22.90
N ASN A 392 -12.28 -25.62 23.76
CA ASN A 392 -12.84 -26.97 23.79
C ASN A 392 -14.37 -26.98 23.60
N ASN A 393 -14.90 -25.99 22.87
CA ASN A 393 -16.33 -25.83 22.56
C ASN A 393 -17.23 -25.89 23.80
N GLY A 394 -16.88 -25.14 24.86
CA GLY A 394 -17.66 -25.08 26.09
C GLY A 394 -17.62 -26.35 26.95
N CYS A 395 -16.78 -27.33 26.61
CA CYS A 395 -16.61 -28.52 27.44
C CYS A 395 -15.37 -28.45 28.35
N PRO A 396 -15.40 -29.02 29.57
CA PRO A 396 -14.25 -29.06 30.47
C PRO A 396 -12.99 -29.68 29.85
N LEU A 397 -11.82 -29.08 30.07
CA LEU A 397 -10.53 -29.67 29.73
C LEU A 397 -10.25 -30.90 30.59
N LYS A 398 -9.60 -31.91 30.01
CA LYS A 398 -9.25 -33.18 30.70
C LYS A 398 -8.29 -32.99 31.88
N THR A 399 -7.55 -31.89 31.88
CA THR A 399 -6.73 -31.37 32.98
C THR A 399 -7.14 -29.91 33.15
N LYS A 400 -7.63 -29.55 34.33
CA LYS A 400 -8.11 -28.19 34.63
C LYS A 400 -6.89 -27.27 34.71
N ASP A 401 -6.84 -26.27 33.83
CA ASP A 401 -5.84 -25.22 33.71
C ASP A 401 -6.66 -23.98 33.37
N SER A 402 -7.11 -23.26 34.40
CA SER A 402 -8.22 -22.32 34.33
C SER A 402 -7.78 -20.95 33.83
N ASP A 403 -6.49 -20.65 33.81
CA ASP A 403 -5.95 -19.41 33.25
C ASP A 403 -5.16 -19.61 31.95
N LEU A 404 -4.87 -20.85 31.55
CA LEU A 404 -4.19 -21.20 30.31
C LEU A 404 -2.75 -20.67 30.24
N ASP A 405 -2.03 -20.63 31.36
CA ASP A 405 -0.62 -20.27 31.41
C ASP A 405 0.34 -21.45 31.14
N GLY A 406 -0.22 -22.67 31.08
CA GLY A 406 0.50 -23.92 30.82
C GLY A 406 0.82 -24.73 32.08
N ILE A 407 0.34 -24.30 33.26
CA ILE A 407 0.44 -25.00 34.54
C ILE A 407 -0.96 -25.46 34.95
N PRO A 408 -1.18 -26.76 35.23
CA PRO A 408 -2.49 -27.22 35.69
C PRO A 408 -2.90 -26.57 37.03
N ASP A 409 -4.19 -26.29 37.25
CA ASP A 409 -4.77 -25.74 38.50
C ASP A 409 -4.24 -26.43 39.78
N SER A 410 -3.92 -27.72 39.70
CA SER A 410 -3.41 -28.49 40.84
C SER A 410 -1.96 -28.17 41.22
N GLU A 411 -1.22 -27.55 40.31
CA GLU A 411 0.19 -27.18 40.41
C GLU A 411 0.41 -25.66 40.30
N ASP A 412 -0.66 -24.91 40.09
CA ASP A 412 -0.70 -23.46 39.95
C ASP A 412 -1.11 -22.77 41.27
N PHE A 413 -0.32 -21.78 41.70
CA PHE A 413 -0.58 -20.97 42.89
C PHE A 413 -1.55 -19.81 42.61
N CYS A 414 -1.71 -19.44 41.35
CA CYS A 414 -2.64 -18.45 40.87
C CYS A 414 -3.52 -19.02 39.72
N PRO A 415 -4.34 -20.06 39.97
CA PRO A 415 -5.03 -20.85 38.93
C PRO A 415 -5.91 -20.07 37.93
N PHE A 416 -6.15 -18.79 38.15
CA PHE A 416 -7.04 -17.93 37.39
C PHE A 416 -6.33 -16.68 36.84
N LEU A 417 -5.00 -16.57 36.99
CA LEU A 417 -4.21 -15.38 36.67
C LEU A 417 -2.88 -15.80 36.03
N LYS A 418 -2.84 -15.73 34.70
CA LYS A 418 -1.67 -16.17 33.92
C LYS A 418 -0.36 -15.69 34.52
N GLY A 419 0.50 -16.63 34.88
CA GLY A 419 1.80 -16.29 35.45
C GLY A 419 2.97 -16.91 34.71
N LEU A 420 4.11 -16.86 35.40
CA LEU A 420 5.36 -17.40 34.92
C LEU A 420 5.63 -18.75 35.61
N PRO A 421 6.20 -19.73 34.90
CA PRO A 421 6.60 -21.01 35.50
C PRO A 421 7.59 -20.88 36.67
N GLU A 422 8.42 -19.82 36.69
CA GLU A 422 9.35 -19.54 37.79
C GLU A 422 8.63 -19.16 39.10
N PHE A 423 7.36 -18.72 39.00
CA PHE A 423 6.53 -18.28 40.11
C PHE A 423 5.33 -19.19 40.34
N HIS A 424 5.41 -20.46 39.91
CA HIS A 424 4.34 -21.45 40.08
C HIS A 424 2.98 -20.96 39.54
N GLY A 425 3.01 -20.25 38.41
CA GLY A 425 1.80 -19.78 37.72
C GLY A 425 1.27 -18.44 38.21
N CYS A 426 1.98 -17.78 39.13
CA CYS A 426 1.66 -16.40 39.50
C CYS A 426 2.38 -15.35 38.63
N PRO A 427 1.75 -14.19 38.38
CA PRO A 427 2.38 -13.07 37.69
C PRO A 427 3.43 -12.36 38.57
N ASP A 428 4.35 -11.65 37.92
CA ASP A 428 5.28 -10.66 38.49
C ASP A 428 5.08 -9.38 37.67
N SER A 429 4.15 -8.55 38.13
CA SER A 429 3.55 -7.47 37.36
C SER A 429 4.49 -6.28 37.19
N ASP A 430 5.38 -6.01 38.16
CA ASP A 430 6.38 -4.96 38.02
C ASP A 430 7.72 -5.47 37.49
N GLY A 431 8.03 -6.77 37.60
CA GLY A 431 9.25 -7.38 37.11
C GLY A 431 10.45 -7.10 38.02
N ASP A 432 10.26 -7.06 39.33
CA ASP A 432 11.33 -6.95 40.34
C ASP A 432 11.90 -8.29 40.81
N GLY A 433 11.26 -9.40 40.39
CA GLY A 433 11.66 -10.78 40.71
C GLY A 433 11.00 -11.35 41.95
N ILE A 434 9.89 -10.77 42.40
CA ILE A 434 8.98 -11.28 43.43
C ILE A 434 7.60 -11.43 42.77
N SER A 435 6.91 -12.55 43.00
CA SER A 435 5.56 -12.73 42.45
C SER A 435 4.57 -11.80 43.15
N ASP A 436 3.49 -11.41 42.47
CA ASP A 436 2.48 -10.49 43.01
C ASP A 436 1.88 -10.95 44.34
N ILE A 437 1.85 -12.26 44.60
CA ILE A 437 1.36 -12.85 45.86
C ILE A 437 2.35 -12.73 47.02
N ASP A 438 3.64 -12.62 46.72
CA ASP A 438 4.74 -12.53 47.68
C ASP A 438 5.29 -11.09 47.80
N ASP A 439 4.75 -10.17 47.00
CA ASP A 439 5.11 -8.75 46.93
C ASP A 439 4.13 -7.87 47.73
N GLU A 440 4.63 -7.03 48.64
CA GLU A 440 3.80 -6.05 49.36
C GLU A 440 3.43 -4.84 48.50
N CYS A 441 4.15 -4.62 47.40
CA CYS A 441 3.93 -3.59 46.39
C CYS A 441 4.00 -4.16 44.96
N PRO A 442 3.09 -5.08 44.54
CA PRO A 442 3.18 -5.88 43.29
C PRO A 442 3.33 -5.12 41.96
N TYR A 443 3.16 -3.80 42.00
CA TYR A 443 3.12 -2.92 40.84
C TYR A 443 4.18 -1.81 40.89
N MET A 444 5.10 -1.86 41.85
CA MET A 444 6.15 -0.86 42.06
C MET A 444 7.47 -1.53 42.43
N LYS A 445 8.39 -1.60 41.46
CA LYS A 445 9.66 -2.31 41.65
C LYS A 445 10.33 -2.00 42.98
N GLY A 446 10.49 -3.01 43.82
CA GLY A 446 11.21 -2.91 45.06
C GLY A 446 12.41 -3.82 45.11
N ASP A 447 12.86 -4.05 46.35
CA ASP A 447 13.86 -5.06 46.61
C ASP A 447 13.31 -6.12 47.57
N ARG A 448 13.84 -7.33 47.47
CA ARG A 448 13.49 -8.43 48.38
C ARG A 448 13.69 -8.13 49.87
N ARG A 449 14.54 -7.16 50.24
CA ARG A 449 14.76 -6.81 51.66
C ARG A 449 13.62 -5.96 52.23
N HIS A 450 12.87 -5.30 51.36
CA HIS A 450 11.68 -4.52 51.67
C HIS A 450 10.41 -5.16 51.08
N LYS A 451 10.43 -6.48 50.84
CA LYS A 451 9.30 -7.27 50.34
C LYS A 451 8.65 -6.69 49.08
N GLY A 452 9.48 -6.27 48.13
CA GLY A 452 9.03 -5.76 46.83
C GLY A 452 8.54 -4.30 46.84
N CYS A 453 8.65 -3.60 47.97
CA CYS A 453 8.37 -2.16 48.00
C CYS A 453 9.61 -1.28 47.75
N PRO A 454 9.45 -0.13 47.04
CA PRO A 454 10.51 0.84 46.80
C PRO A 454 10.93 1.58 48.07
N LYS A 455 12.16 2.09 48.12
CA LYS A 455 12.73 2.72 49.32
C LYS A 455 12.90 4.25 49.17
N GLY A 456 12.48 5.02 50.17
CA GLY A 456 12.86 6.43 50.31
C GLY A 456 12.04 7.39 49.43
N GLU A 457 12.69 8.36 48.78
CA GLU A 457 12.05 9.40 47.97
C GLU A 457 11.27 8.85 46.76
N GLU A 458 11.54 7.61 46.33
CA GLU A 458 10.79 6.93 45.26
C GLU A 458 9.35 6.56 45.70
N ALA A 459 9.13 6.20 46.97
CA ALA A 459 7.80 5.86 47.49
C ALA A 459 6.83 7.06 47.59
N GLN A 460 7.33 8.31 47.47
CA GLN A 460 6.50 9.53 47.55
C GLN A 460 6.15 10.12 46.18
N LYS A 461 6.78 9.67 45.09
CA LYS A 461 6.55 10.23 43.73
C LYS A 461 5.38 9.58 42.98
N GLU A 462 4.89 8.43 43.44
CA GLU A 462 3.97 7.58 42.67
C GLU A 462 2.71 7.19 43.44
N ALA A 463 2.18 8.07 44.29
CA ALA A 463 0.80 7.93 44.77
C ALA A 463 -0.16 8.21 43.60
N LEU A 464 -0.32 7.23 42.72
CA LEU A 464 -1.29 7.23 41.63
C LEU A 464 -2.71 7.28 42.24
N PRO A 465 -3.68 7.94 41.57
CA PRO A 465 -5.06 7.89 42.01
C PRO A 465 -5.55 6.43 41.94
N GLU A 466 -6.03 5.89 43.05
CA GLU A 466 -6.64 4.56 43.13
C GLU A 466 -8.16 4.70 43.26
N VAL A 467 -8.91 3.85 42.56
CA VAL A 467 -10.37 3.76 42.68
C VAL A 467 -10.78 2.32 42.90
N THR A 468 -11.40 2.06 44.05
CA THR A 468 -11.98 0.74 44.37
C THR A 468 -13.47 0.71 44.01
N VAL A 469 -13.89 -0.34 43.31
CA VAL A 469 -15.29 -0.60 42.97
C VAL A 469 -15.72 -1.90 43.65
N TYR A 470 -16.77 -1.84 44.49
CA TYR A 470 -17.34 -3.04 45.08
C TYR A 470 -18.50 -3.57 44.25
N PHE A 471 -18.53 -4.88 44.10
CA PHE A 471 -19.59 -5.61 43.44
C PHE A 471 -20.56 -6.21 44.46
N ASP A 472 -21.77 -6.54 44.01
CA ASP A 472 -22.65 -7.43 44.78
C ASP A 472 -22.10 -8.86 44.73
N HIS A 473 -22.48 -9.69 45.72
CA HIS A 473 -22.07 -11.09 45.78
C HIS A 473 -22.41 -11.82 44.47
N ASP A 474 -21.42 -12.51 43.90
CA ASP A 474 -21.51 -13.27 42.64
C ASP A 474 -21.99 -12.44 41.44
N GLN A 475 -21.71 -11.14 41.43
CA GLN A 475 -22.01 -10.25 40.32
C GLN A 475 -20.77 -9.49 39.85
N ALA A 476 -20.67 -9.27 38.54
CA ALA A 476 -19.65 -8.41 37.93
C ALA A 476 -20.24 -7.07 37.43
N LEU A 477 -21.46 -6.73 37.86
CA LEU A 477 -22.13 -5.50 37.45
C LEU A 477 -21.63 -4.29 38.26
N ILE A 478 -21.02 -3.32 37.58
CA ILE A 478 -20.65 -2.05 38.19
C ILE A 478 -21.93 -1.28 38.55
N LYS A 479 -22.14 -1.05 39.84
CA LYS A 479 -23.31 -0.31 40.31
C LYS A 479 -23.33 1.12 39.75
N PRO A 480 -24.50 1.67 39.37
CA PRO A 480 -24.61 3.04 38.85
C PRO A 480 -23.99 4.12 39.75
N GLN A 481 -23.93 3.87 41.07
CA GLN A 481 -23.29 4.77 42.05
C GLN A 481 -21.78 5.00 41.79
N TYR A 482 -21.08 4.06 41.15
CA TYR A 482 -19.66 4.21 40.81
C TYR A 482 -19.42 4.97 39.50
N ARG A 483 -20.47 5.26 38.72
CA ARG A 483 -20.34 5.93 37.41
C ARG A 483 -19.70 7.31 37.53
N VAL A 484 -20.05 8.09 38.56
CA VAL A 484 -19.48 9.42 38.80
C VAL A 484 -18.01 9.30 39.21
N LEU A 485 -17.70 8.37 40.11
CA LEU A 485 -16.34 8.11 40.59
C LEU A 485 -15.39 7.70 39.45
N LEU A 486 -15.85 6.79 38.57
CA LEU A 486 -15.09 6.33 37.41
C LEU A 486 -14.90 7.44 36.35
N MET A 487 -15.89 8.31 36.17
CA MET A 487 -15.75 9.47 35.28
C MET A 487 -14.75 10.51 35.83
N GLU A 488 -14.73 10.74 37.13
CA GLU A 488 -13.75 11.63 37.77
C GLU A 488 -12.33 11.06 37.67
N PHE A 489 -12.17 9.75 37.87
CA PHE A 489 -10.91 9.05 37.65
C PHE A 489 -10.43 9.20 36.21
N ALA A 490 -11.30 8.93 35.21
CA ALA A 490 -10.96 9.08 33.81
C ALA A 490 -10.52 10.51 33.44
N ARG A 491 -11.12 11.53 34.08
CA ARG A 491 -10.73 12.95 33.91
C ARG A 491 -9.42 13.32 34.58
N SER A 492 -8.99 12.55 35.58
CA SER A 492 -7.72 12.79 36.29
C SER A 492 -6.50 12.27 35.51
N LEU A 493 -6.72 11.46 34.47
CA LEU A 493 -5.65 10.89 33.65
C LEU A 493 -5.01 11.95 32.72
N PRO A 494 -3.70 11.83 32.43
CA PRO A 494 -3.01 12.74 31.50
C PRO A 494 -3.64 12.76 30.11
N ALA A 495 -3.85 13.95 29.53
CA ALA A 495 -4.49 14.13 28.23
C ALA A 495 -3.62 13.72 27.02
N ASP A 496 -2.34 13.44 27.23
CA ASP A 496 -1.39 13.03 26.18
C ASP A 496 -1.49 11.54 25.81
N GLY A 497 -2.31 10.77 26.53
CA GLY A 497 -2.58 9.36 26.27
C GLY A 497 -1.42 8.42 26.62
N ASN A 498 -0.36 8.91 27.28
CA ASN A 498 0.82 8.12 27.58
C ASN A 498 0.80 7.60 29.02
N PHE A 499 -0.18 6.75 29.32
CA PHE A 499 -0.35 6.11 30.63
C PHE A 499 -0.80 4.66 30.44
N ARG A 500 -0.56 3.83 31.46
CA ARG A 500 -1.10 2.46 31.55
C ARG A 500 -2.00 2.40 32.79
N ILE A 501 -3.21 1.89 32.62
CA ILE A 501 -4.14 1.64 33.72
C ILE A 501 -4.10 0.15 34.00
N LEU A 502 -3.89 -0.21 35.26
CA LEU A 502 -4.10 -1.56 35.73
C LEU A 502 -5.49 -1.66 36.36
N ILE A 503 -6.25 -2.68 35.96
CA ILE A 503 -7.55 -3.02 36.56
C ILE A 503 -7.39 -4.40 37.19
N ALA A 504 -7.42 -4.46 38.52
CA ALA A 504 -7.30 -5.70 39.28
C ALA A 504 -8.60 -6.01 40.02
N GLY A 505 -8.99 -7.28 40.03
CA GLY A 505 -10.11 -7.80 40.80
C GLY A 505 -9.62 -8.55 42.03
N HIS A 506 -10.27 -8.37 43.17
CA HIS A 506 -9.96 -9.08 44.41
C HIS A 506 -11.21 -9.79 44.92
N THR A 507 -11.06 -11.04 45.37
CA THR A 507 -12.11 -11.80 46.07
C THR A 507 -11.58 -12.28 47.42
N ASP A 508 -12.47 -12.66 48.33
CA ASP A 508 -12.10 -13.52 49.45
C ASP A 508 -11.80 -14.96 48.94
N TYR A 509 -10.91 -15.66 49.65
CA TYR A 509 -10.46 -17.03 49.34
C TYR A 509 -11.48 -18.11 49.71
#